data_AF-J9C628-F1
#
_entry.id   AF-J9C628-F1
#
_cell.length_a   1.000
_cell.length_b   1.000
_cell.length_c   1.000
_cell.angle_alpha   90.00
_cell.angle_beta   90.00
_cell.angle_gamma   90.00
#
_symmetry.space_group_name_H-M   'P 1'
#
loop_
_entity.id
_entity.type
_entity.pdbx_description
1 polymer ?
#
loop_
_entity_poly.entity_id
_entity_poly.type
_entity_poly.pdbx_seq_one_letter_code
_entity_poly.pdbx_strand_id
1 'polypeptide(L)' 'MKIFRLLSPLPSVLTVPDTALLIQKRPFFIPDFTQDCRAQLCAVIRITRLGRSIGERFVPRYYQAEQISLGVHFVAH' A
#
# COMPACT_ATOMS: atom_id res chain seq x y z
N MET A 1 -4.24 -3.64 4.52
CA MET A 1 -2.78 -3.43 4.29
C MET A 1 -2.58 -1.95 3.96
N LYS A 2 -1.57 -1.25 4.50
CA LYS A 2 -1.33 0.16 4.12
C LYS A 2 -0.11 0.24 3.23
N ILE A 3 -0.29 0.79 2.03
CA ILE A 3 0.77 0.99 1.04
C ILE A 3 1.30 2.39 1.24
N PHE A 4 2.59 2.52 1.54
CA PHE A 4 3.25 3.81 1.61
C PHE A 4 4.06 4.01 0.33
N ARG A 5 3.77 5.11 -0.39
CA ARG A 5 4.49 5.47 -1.60
C ARG A 5 5.78 6.18 -1.19
N LEU A 6 6.93 5.65 -1.60
CA LEU A 6 8.26 6.15 -1.19
C LEU A 6 8.70 7.44 -1.93
N LEU A 7 7.99 7.85 -2.98
CA LEU A 7 8.48 8.84 -3.95
C LEU A 7 7.77 10.21 -3.91
N SER A 8 6.81 10.45 -2.99
CA SER A 8 6.14 11.76 -2.87
C SER A 8 6.76 12.62 -1.77
N PRO A 9 7.19 13.86 -2.04
CA PRO A 9 7.79 14.76 -1.04
C PRO A 9 6.82 15.23 0.04
N LEU A 10 5.51 15.11 -0.20
CA LEU A 10 4.46 15.33 0.79
C LEU A 10 3.79 14.00 1.15
N PRO A 11 3.50 13.73 2.44
CA PRO A 11 2.80 12.54 2.85
C PRO A 11 1.32 12.64 2.42
N SER A 12 0.97 12.00 1.31
CA SER A 12 -0.42 11.80 0.89
C SER A 12 -0.93 10.45 1.36
N VAL A 13 -2.11 10.41 1.97
CA VAL A 13 -2.78 9.15 2.33
C VAL A 13 -3.77 8.80 1.23
N LEU A 14 -3.64 7.60 0.67
CA LEU A 14 -4.58 7.04 -0.27
C LEU A 14 -5.10 5.71 0.28
N THR A 15 -6.41 5.50 0.19
CA THR A 15 -7.06 4.24 0.57
C THR A 15 -7.44 3.47 -0.69
N VAL A 16 -7.01 2.21 -0.76
CA VAL A 16 -7.44 1.26 -1.78
C VAL A 16 -8.40 0.24 -1.15
N PRO A 17 -9.38 -0.29 -1.90
CA PRO A 17 -10.23 -1.37 -1.41
C PRO A 17 -9.41 -2.66 -1.23
N ASP A 18 -9.87 -3.56 -0.37
CA ASP A 18 -9.22 -4.86 -0.15
C ASP A 18 -9.16 -5.71 -1.43
N THR A 19 -10.09 -5.50 -2.36
CA THR A 19 -10.12 -6.14 -3.68
C THR A 19 -8.97 -5.70 -4.59
N ALA A 20 -8.30 -4.59 -4.29
CA ALA A 20 -7.10 -4.15 -5.03
C ALA A 20 -5.86 -5.00 -4.70
N LEU A 21 -5.90 -5.78 -3.61
CA LEU A 21 -4.82 -6.72 -3.29
C LEU A 21 -4.90 -7.91 -4.25
N LEU A 22 -3.86 -8.09 -5.06
CA LEU A 22 -3.75 -9.24 -5.94
C LEU A 22 -3.54 -10.52 -5.11
N ILE A 23 -4.54 -11.40 -5.11
CA ILE A 23 -4.48 -12.71 -4.46
C ILE A 23 -3.68 -13.66 -5.35
N GLN A 24 -2.84 -14.50 -4.73
CA GLN A 24 -2.00 -15.47 -5.45
C GLN A 24 -2.80 -16.27 -6.49
N LYS A 25 -2.19 -16.46 -7.67
CA LYS A 25 -2.74 -17.21 -8.81
C LYS A 25 -4.02 -16.61 -9.43
N ARG A 26 -4.43 -15.40 -9.05
CA ARG A 26 -5.47 -14.65 -9.77
C ARG A 26 -4.82 -13.82 -10.88
N PRO A 27 -5.48 -13.68 -12.04
CA PRO A 27 -5.03 -12.76 -13.08
C PRO A 27 -5.10 -11.31 -12.58
N PHE A 28 -4.18 -10.49 -13.08
CA PHE A 28 -4.23 -9.03 -12.95
C PHE A 28 -4.99 -8.44 -14.14
N PHE A 29 -5.83 -7.44 -13.90
CA PHE A 29 -6.66 -6.83 -14.93
C PHE A 29 -6.23 -5.38 -15.17
N ILE A 30 -6.05 -5.03 -16.45
CA ILE A 30 -5.89 -3.65 -16.90
C ILE A 30 -7.29 -3.11 -17.21
N PRO A 31 -7.68 -1.92 -16.71
CA PRO A 31 -8.99 -1.35 -17.01
C PRO A 31 -9.15 -0.99 -18.48
N ASP A 32 -10.32 -1.26 -19.06
CA ASP A 32 -10.59 -1.01 -20.49
C ASP A 32 -10.62 0.48 -20.88
N PHE A 33 -10.70 1.39 -19.90
CA PHE A 33 -10.77 2.83 -20.16
C PHE A 33 -9.42 3.47 -20.49
N THR A 34 -8.29 2.77 -20.32
CA THR A 34 -6.96 3.34 -20.56
C THR A 34 -5.93 2.32 -21.06
N GLN A 35 -4.88 2.83 -21.68
CA GLN A 35 -3.64 2.10 -21.98
C GLN A 35 -2.43 2.67 -21.21
N ASP A 36 -2.56 3.79 -20.48
CA ASP A 36 -1.51 4.34 -19.61
C ASP A 36 -1.64 3.74 -18.21
N CYS A 37 -0.99 2.61 -18.02
CA CYS A 37 -0.87 1.93 -16.73
C CYS A 37 0.57 1.99 -16.22
N ARG A 38 0.77 2.57 -15.05
CA ARG A 38 2.10 2.74 -14.43
C ARG A 38 2.22 1.86 -13.20
N ALA A 39 3.37 1.21 -13.07
CA ALA A 39 3.75 0.43 -11.90
C ALA A 39 4.75 1.23 -11.05
N GLN A 40 4.52 1.31 -9.74
CA GLN A 40 5.41 1.98 -8.80
C GLN A 40 5.83 1.03 -7.69
N LEU A 41 7.13 0.88 -7.48
CA LEU A 41 7.66 0.11 -6.35
C LEU A 41 7.40 0.86 -5.03
N CYS A 42 6.86 0.15 -4.05
CA CYS A 42 6.49 0.72 -2.76
C CYS A 42 6.94 -0.19 -1.61
N ALA A 43 7.27 0.41 -0.46
CA ALA A 43 7.37 -0.33 0.79
C ALA A 43 5.96 -0.60 1.33
N VAL A 44 5.72 -1.83 1.74
CA VAL A 44 4.45 -2.30 2.27
C VAL A 44 4.62 -2.68 3.72
N ILE A 45 3.77 -2.12 4.56
CA ILE A 45 3.75 -2.39 6.00
C ILE A 45 2.36 -2.92 6.37
N ARG A 46 2.35 -4.06 7.08
CA ARG A 46 1.12 -4.59 7.65
C ARG A 46 0.87 -3.97 9.03
N ILE A 47 -0.23 -3.24 9.15
CA ILE A 47 -0.72 -2.77 10.45
C ILE A 47 -1.39 -3.94 11.17
N THR A 48 -0.94 -4.25 12.39
CA THR A 48 -1.34 -5.44 13.15
C THR A 48 -2.29 -5.12 14.30
N ARG A 49 -2.50 -3.84 14.60
CA ARG A 49 -3.34 -3.37 15.71
C ARG A 49 -4.23 -2.21 15.26
N LEU A 50 -5.44 -2.15 15.81
CA LEU A 50 -6.34 -1.01 15.63
C LEU A 50 -5.85 0.15 16.50
N GLY A 51 -5.75 1.35 15.91
CA GLY A 51 -5.32 2.53 16.64
C GLY A 51 -5.91 3.80 16.05
N ARG A 52 -6.11 4.78 16.95
CA ARG A 52 -6.63 6.10 16.66
C ARG A 52 -5.80 7.10 17.46
N SER A 53 -5.34 8.16 16.81
CA SER A 53 -4.53 9.22 17.46
C SER A 53 -3.33 8.68 18.24
N ILE A 54 -2.50 7.85 17.57
CA ILE A 54 -1.36 7.16 18.19
C ILE A 54 -0.19 8.16 18.35
N GLY A 55 0.32 8.33 19.56
CA GLY A 55 1.55 9.09 19.80
C GLY A 55 2.79 8.37 19.24
N GLU A 56 3.77 9.13 18.76
CA GLU A 56 4.96 8.62 18.04
C GLU A 56 5.70 7.50 18.79
N ARG A 57 5.91 7.64 20.10
CA ARG A 57 6.54 6.62 20.95
C ARG A 57 5.84 5.24 20.96
N PHE A 58 4.58 5.17 20.55
CA PHE A 58 3.80 3.94 20.52
C PHE A 58 3.71 3.32 19.11
N VAL A 59 4.15 4.02 18.06
CA VAL A 59 4.10 3.59 16.65
C VAL A 59 4.72 2.22 16.41
N PRO A 60 5.89 1.86 16.99
CA PRO A 60 6.51 0.54 16.77
C PRO A 60 5.65 -0.65 17.24
N ARG A 61 4.60 -0.40 18.04
CA ARG A 61 3.69 -1.46 18.52
C ARG A 61 2.62 -1.85 17.47
N TYR A 62 2.45 -1.04 16.42
CA TYR A 62 1.34 -1.17 15.46
C TYR A 62 1.72 -1.89 14.16
N TYR A 63 3.00 -2.17 13.96
CA TYR A 63 3.50 -2.95 12.84
C TYR A 63 4.67 -3.81 13.31
N GLN A 64 5.05 -4.80 12.51
CA GLN A 64 6.24 -5.62 12.77
C GLN A 64 7.34 -5.15 11.81
N ALA A 65 8.43 -4.59 12.34
CA ALA A 65 9.52 -4.03 11.53
C ALA A 65 10.20 -5.09 10.65
N GLU A 66 10.24 -6.34 11.10
CA GLU A 66 10.74 -7.49 10.34
C GLU A 66 9.79 -7.94 9.22
N GLN A 67 8.55 -7.42 9.18
CA GLN A 67 7.54 -7.74 8.17
C GLN A 67 7.33 -6.60 7.16
N ILE A 68 8.39 -5.85 6.88
CA ILE A 68 8.40 -4.89 5.77
C ILE A 68 8.61 -5.68 4.47
N SER A 69 7.68 -5.50 3.53
CA SER A 69 7.73 -6.17 2.23
C SER A 69 7.81 -5.14 1.11
N LEU A 70 8.16 -5.61 -0.09
CA LEU A 70 8.02 -4.83 -1.32
C LEU A 70 6.65 -5.12 -1.94
N GLY A 71 6.03 -4.08 -2.48
CA GLY A 71 4.81 -4.17 -3.27
C GLY A 71 4.88 -3.30 -4.52
N VAL A 72 3.98 -3.60 -5.46
CA VAL A 72 3.81 -2.81 -6.68
C VAL A 72 2.45 -2.14 -6.61
N HIS A 73 2.44 -0.81 -6.68
CA HIS A 73 1.23 -0.01 -6.76
C HIS A 73 0.97 0.34 -8.23
N PHE A 74 -0.15 -0.11 -8.77
CA PHE A 74 -0.57 0.17 -10.13
C PHE A 74 -1.50 1.38 -10.18
N VAL A 75 -1.27 2.28 -11.14
CA VAL A 75 -2.08 3.47 -11.38
C VAL A 75 -2.44 3.53 -12.86
N ALA A 76 -3.72 3.66 -13.14
CA ALA A 76 -4.30 3.87 -14.47
C ALA A 76 -4.64 5.36 -14.63
N HIS A 77 -4.30 5.95 -15.77
CA HIS A 77 -4.53 7.36 -16.09
C HIS A 77 -5.57 7.57 -17.19
#